data_AF-A0A1H2B659-F1
#
_entry.id   AF-A0A1H2B659-F1
#
_cell.length_a   1.000
_cell.length_b   1.000
_cell.length_c   1.000
_cell.angle_alpha   90.00
_cell.angle_beta   90.00
_cell.angle_gamma   90.00
#
_symmetry.space_group_name_H-M   'P 1'
#
loop_
_entity.id
_entity.type
_entity.pdbx_description
1 polymer ?
#
loop_
_entity_poly.entity_id
_entity_poly.type
_entity_poly.pdbx_seq_one_letter_code
_entity_poly.pdbx_strand_id
1 'polypeptide(L)'
;MRKKQVWIVGLTMFVLAASVAIVPPTPASADFNSSTNRNWMEQVNQVNPNFANTKLRDVILPGSHDSGTGVFDDPGFDNALSPDLINTTQIYQYVIPTEVAKAQGRTQDFNVAEQLNAGIRYIDLRPGPNQWFDGLTFRNQETTLRTMHGLYGEGMEEILASTKNFLDANPKEIVILDFQLFHVMTDVSYTHLKNRLMYYLGDMLLPQSYGVDTTLGQMWAENKRVLIYYGSHNYWSGATTKASGPVPSQFKNEPYIWNRSLDMRSVWMNRDNAGSLKGDIEAEVNVAAQHPDKLHILQNMVTPAIGTSVASVAASANAIAMNGLQSDWPSKGVNVIQTDFFNYTDIVNVIKRLNMKEKDASGTEYGVYVYEHPNFQGKVNRLFGDVDNLSDFVVGNDTASSIKIVGPYKVELFTNSGFTGTKTALTSSVADLSTLGQDNTITSVRVDRADQTDGVYVYEHDNFTGKRVRLTGDEPRMSLTNVGNDSASSIQIVGNYRVEVYDDVNFQGNSYQYNVNGSASLGGWGDRISSIKVIPTTNENGVFVYQHSNYEGKFMRLTSDVSDMGGSILGNDQISSVRTVGPYKAVIYENENYQGNSITYTSSNPSLGGWNDKASSIKILPA
;
A
#
# COMPACT_ATOMS: atom_id res chain seq x y z
N MET A 1 16.94 48.01 -11.26
CA MET A 1 16.20 46.72 -11.27
C MET A 1 15.55 46.32 -9.93
N ARG A 2 15.59 47.13 -8.85
CA ARG A 2 15.01 46.78 -7.53
C ARG A 2 13.54 47.16 -7.27
N LYS A 3 12.82 47.71 -8.25
CA LYS A 3 11.40 48.14 -8.07
C LYS A 3 10.34 47.22 -8.71
N LYS A 4 10.75 46.17 -9.44
CA LYS A 4 9.81 45.21 -10.07
C LYS A 4 9.55 43.94 -9.25
N GLN A 5 10.32 43.67 -8.19
CA GLN A 5 10.13 42.50 -7.32
C GLN A 5 9.08 42.72 -6.20
N VAL A 6 8.78 43.97 -5.84
CA VAL A 6 7.79 44.28 -4.79
C VAL A 6 6.35 44.18 -5.31
N TRP A 7 6.13 44.34 -6.61
CA TRP A 7 4.80 44.25 -7.23
C TRP A 7 4.32 42.81 -7.50
N ILE A 8 5.23 41.82 -7.51
CA ILE A 8 4.86 40.41 -7.70
C ILE A 8 4.35 39.82 -6.36
N VAL A 9 4.91 40.23 -5.22
CA VAL A 9 4.48 39.74 -3.89
C VAL A 9 3.09 40.27 -3.49
N GLY A 10 2.72 41.47 -3.93
CA GLY A 10 1.42 42.07 -3.60
C GLY A 10 0.22 41.47 -4.36
N LEU A 11 0.46 40.87 -5.54
CA LEU A 11 -0.63 40.29 -6.36
C LEU A 11 -0.87 38.81 -6.06
N THR A 12 0.15 38.07 -5.60
CA THR A 12 -0.01 36.65 -5.20
C THR A 12 -0.82 36.50 -3.92
N MET A 13 -0.80 37.50 -3.02
CA MET A 13 -1.55 37.47 -1.76
C MET A 13 -3.08 37.63 -1.91
N PHE A 14 -3.57 38.19 -3.03
CA PHE A 14 -5.01 38.38 -3.22
C PHE A 14 -5.73 37.15 -3.81
N VAL A 15 -4.98 36.13 -4.26
CA VAL A 15 -5.54 34.88 -4.80
C VAL A 15 -5.52 33.75 -3.76
N LEU A 16 -4.74 33.89 -2.69
CA LEU A 16 -4.58 32.86 -1.64
C LEU A 16 -5.78 32.71 -0.68
N ALA A 17 -6.80 33.58 -0.76
CA ALA A 17 -7.97 33.55 0.11
C ALA A 17 -9.23 32.93 -0.54
N ALA A 18 -9.15 32.46 -1.79
CA ALA A 18 -10.29 31.86 -2.48
C ALA A 18 -10.15 30.34 -2.53
N SER A 19 -10.95 29.68 -1.69
CA SER A 19 -11.43 28.30 -1.87
C SER A 19 -10.40 27.18 -1.67
N VAL A 20 -10.14 26.83 -0.42
CA VAL A 20 -9.56 25.52 -0.07
C VAL A 20 -10.62 24.74 0.71
N ALA A 21 -11.57 24.16 -0.03
CA ALA A 21 -12.22 22.93 0.41
C ALA A 21 -11.55 21.82 -0.40
N ILE A 22 -10.43 21.30 0.13
CA ILE A 22 -9.74 20.16 -0.45
C ILE A 22 -10.17 18.95 0.37
N VAL A 23 -11.12 18.19 -0.17
CA VAL A 23 -11.33 16.81 0.26
C VAL A 23 -10.16 16.02 -0.35
N PRO A 24 -9.24 15.45 0.44
CA PRO A 24 -8.20 14.60 -0.11
C PRO A 24 -8.85 13.42 -0.85
N PRO A 25 -8.37 13.04 -2.05
CA PRO A 25 -8.84 11.82 -2.70
C PRO A 25 -8.56 10.62 -1.78
N THR A 26 -9.55 9.74 -1.63
CA THR A 26 -9.46 8.56 -0.77
C THR A 26 -8.31 7.65 -1.22
N PRO A 27 -7.63 6.98 -0.27
CA PRO A 27 -6.53 6.08 -0.59
C PRO A 27 -6.96 4.90 -1.48
N ALA A 28 -6.10 4.41 -2.39
CA ALA A 28 -6.32 3.26 -3.30
C ALA A 28 -5.57 1.97 -2.86
N SER A 29 -5.97 0.80 -3.41
CA SER A 29 -5.89 -0.64 -3.01
C SER A 29 -5.00 -1.17 -1.84
N ALA A 30 -5.44 -2.20 -1.10
CA ALA A 30 -4.62 -2.95 -0.13
C ALA A 30 -5.24 -4.33 0.06
N ASP A 31 -4.78 -5.37 -0.66
CA ASP A 31 -5.27 -6.75 -0.45
C ASP A 31 -4.17 -7.84 -0.26
N PHE A 32 -4.01 -8.24 1.02
CA PHE A 32 -3.75 -9.57 1.63
C PHE A 32 -2.41 -10.32 1.55
N ASN A 33 -1.69 -10.32 2.68
CA ASN A 33 -1.77 -11.45 3.63
C ASN A 33 -1.33 -10.99 5.04
N SER A 34 -2.06 -11.39 6.09
CA SER A 34 -1.90 -11.04 7.51
C SER A 34 -2.05 -9.55 7.83
N SER A 35 -2.47 -9.24 9.04
CA SER A 35 -1.95 -8.02 9.63
C SER A 35 -0.43 -8.04 9.49
N THR A 36 0.11 -6.94 8.96
CA THR A 36 1.53 -6.57 8.94
C THR A 36 2.32 -6.87 7.64
N ASN A 37 2.22 -5.97 6.66
CA ASN A 37 3.26 -5.75 5.64
C ASN A 37 4.66 -5.48 6.26
N ARG A 38 4.76 -5.34 7.59
CA ARG A 38 5.99 -5.23 8.36
C ARG A 38 7.01 -6.35 8.08
N ASN A 39 6.60 -7.56 7.69
CA ASN A 39 7.53 -8.66 7.39
C ASN A 39 7.35 -9.27 5.99
N TRP A 40 6.99 -8.45 4.99
CA TRP A 40 6.65 -8.96 3.67
C TRP A 40 7.82 -9.68 2.96
N MET A 41 9.08 -9.30 3.19
CA MET A 41 10.23 -9.99 2.56
C MET A 41 10.37 -11.41 3.09
N GLU A 42 10.13 -11.63 4.38
CA GLU A 42 10.05 -12.98 4.95
C GLU A 42 8.94 -13.80 4.30
N GLN A 43 7.75 -13.22 4.17
CA GLN A 43 6.59 -13.89 3.56
C GLN A 43 6.86 -14.25 2.10
N VAL A 44 7.49 -13.36 1.34
CA VAL A 44 7.94 -13.64 -0.03
C VAL A 44 8.94 -14.79 -0.03
N ASN A 45 9.91 -14.83 0.89
CA ASN A 45 10.89 -15.91 0.97
C ASN A 45 10.25 -17.28 1.30
N GLN A 46 9.12 -17.31 2.00
CA GLN A 46 8.38 -18.55 2.28
C GLN A 46 7.70 -19.10 1.02
N VAL A 47 7.23 -18.22 0.13
CA VAL A 47 6.56 -18.59 -1.13
C VAL A 47 7.57 -18.85 -2.24
N ASN A 48 8.62 -18.05 -2.30
CA ASN A 48 9.70 -18.12 -3.27
C ASN A 48 11.02 -18.44 -2.57
N PRO A 49 11.41 -19.73 -2.46
CA PRO A 49 12.66 -20.13 -1.83
C PRO A 49 13.91 -19.55 -2.49
N ASN A 50 13.82 -19.13 -3.77
CA ASN A 50 14.92 -18.46 -4.47
C ASN A 50 15.01 -16.96 -4.16
N PHE A 51 14.09 -16.39 -3.40
CA PHE A 51 14.11 -14.97 -3.05
C PHE A 51 15.38 -14.60 -2.29
N ALA A 52 15.84 -15.44 -1.36
CA ALA A 52 17.14 -15.30 -0.69
C ALA A 52 18.34 -15.20 -1.66
N ASN A 53 18.25 -15.79 -2.85
CA ASN A 53 19.32 -15.73 -3.87
C ASN A 53 19.16 -14.52 -4.81
N THR A 54 18.09 -13.74 -4.66
CA THR A 54 17.87 -12.52 -5.45
C THR A 54 18.89 -11.48 -5.03
N LYS A 55 19.53 -10.85 -6.01
CA LYS A 55 20.45 -9.73 -5.79
C LYS A 55 19.67 -8.53 -5.29
N LEU A 56 20.27 -7.71 -4.43
CA LEU A 56 19.64 -6.52 -3.89
C LEU A 56 19.05 -5.63 -4.99
N ARG A 57 19.81 -5.41 -6.08
CA ARG A 57 19.38 -4.61 -7.24
C ARG A 57 18.19 -5.16 -8.05
N ASP A 58 17.86 -6.44 -7.87
CA ASP A 58 16.80 -7.14 -8.59
C ASP A 58 15.51 -7.29 -7.75
N VAL A 59 15.48 -6.67 -6.55
CA VAL A 59 14.32 -6.62 -5.66
C VAL A 59 13.62 -5.30 -5.84
N ILE A 60 12.31 -5.36 -6.11
CA ILE A 60 11.50 -4.14 -6.16
C ILE A 60 11.10 -3.77 -4.74
N LEU A 61 11.27 -2.51 -4.35
CA LEU A 61 11.04 -1.99 -3.00
C LEU A 61 10.08 -0.79 -3.05
N PRO A 62 9.08 -0.73 -2.16
CA PRO A 62 8.29 0.48 -1.97
C PRO A 62 9.10 1.50 -1.16
N GLY A 63 9.08 2.76 -1.61
CA GLY A 63 9.75 3.89 -0.99
C GLY A 63 8.83 5.08 -0.79
N SER A 64 9.16 5.93 0.18
CA SER A 64 8.43 7.17 0.45
C SER A 64 9.32 8.39 0.24
N HIS A 65 8.75 9.45 -0.34
CA HIS A 65 9.41 10.74 -0.53
C HIS A 65 9.22 11.64 0.69
N ASP A 66 10.30 12.32 1.10
CA ASP A 66 10.35 13.16 2.31
C ASP A 66 9.69 12.47 3.52
N SER A 67 10.15 11.26 3.82
CA SER A 67 9.45 10.31 4.68
C SER A 67 9.13 10.85 6.08
N GLY A 68 9.92 11.79 6.60
CA GLY A 68 9.73 12.34 7.94
C GLY A 68 8.64 13.42 8.07
N THR A 69 7.85 13.70 7.02
CA THR A 69 6.83 14.77 7.04
C THR A 69 5.46 14.31 7.58
N GLY A 70 5.28 13.02 7.86
CA GLY A 70 4.01 12.47 8.34
C GLY A 70 3.54 12.98 9.71
N VAL A 71 4.45 13.61 10.47
CA VAL A 71 4.15 14.16 11.81
C VAL A 71 3.49 15.55 11.77
N PHE A 72 3.27 16.15 10.58
CA PHE A 72 2.80 17.52 10.45
C PHE A 72 1.40 17.76 11.05
N ASP A 73 0.59 16.72 11.21
CA ASP A 73 -0.74 16.76 11.81
C ASP A 73 -0.78 16.24 13.26
N ASP A 74 0.36 15.84 13.82
CA ASP A 74 0.41 15.29 15.15
C ASP A 74 0.09 16.35 16.23
N PRO A 75 -0.61 15.98 17.31
CA PRO A 75 -0.81 16.87 18.45
C PRO A 75 0.52 17.37 19.01
N GLY A 76 0.67 18.70 19.13
CA GLY A 76 1.91 19.31 19.62
C GLY A 76 3.02 19.41 18.57
N PHE A 77 2.71 19.17 17.30
CA PHE A 77 3.62 19.39 16.18
C PHE A 77 4.24 20.80 16.19
N ASP A 78 5.55 20.85 15.95
CA ASP A 78 6.29 22.09 15.79
C ASP A 78 6.02 22.69 14.42
N ASN A 79 5.17 23.71 14.40
CA ASN A 79 4.74 24.39 13.19
C ASN A 79 5.71 25.50 12.74
N ALA A 80 6.92 25.55 13.31
CA ALA A 80 7.96 26.46 12.86
C ALA A 80 8.48 26.11 11.46
N LEU A 81 8.71 27.15 10.67
CA LEU A 81 9.37 27.01 9.38
C LEU A 81 10.81 26.53 9.57
N SER A 82 11.23 25.54 8.79
CA SER A 82 12.55 24.95 8.88
C SER A 82 13.60 25.67 8.02
N PRO A 83 14.91 25.47 8.30
CA PRO A 83 16.01 26.16 7.63
C PRO A 83 16.06 25.98 6.10
N ASP A 84 15.51 24.89 5.56
CA ASP A 84 15.44 24.64 4.11
C ASP A 84 14.61 25.71 3.37
N LEU A 85 13.61 26.29 4.05
CA LEU A 85 12.74 27.36 3.57
C LEU A 85 13.26 28.77 3.95
N ILE A 86 13.61 29.00 5.21
CA ILE A 86 13.89 30.36 5.74
C ILE A 86 15.31 30.88 5.49
N ASN A 87 16.26 30.03 5.11
CA ASN A 87 17.66 30.42 4.87
C ASN A 87 17.89 31.24 3.57
N THR A 88 16.84 31.86 3.02
CA THR A 88 16.91 32.68 1.79
C THR A 88 16.61 34.17 1.97
N THR A 89 16.25 34.65 3.17
CA THR A 89 16.33 36.04 3.70
C THR A 89 15.29 36.23 4.82
N GLN A 90 15.62 37.02 5.85
CA GLN A 90 14.82 37.28 7.07
C GLN A 90 13.36 37.74 6.86
N ILE A 91 12.96 38.09 5.64
CA ILE A 91 11.64 38.63 5.33
C ILE A 91 10.60 37.51 5.12
N TYR A 92 11.01 36.32 4.65
CA TYR A 92 10.07 35.26 4.26
C TYR A 92 9.34 34.59 5.44
N GLN A 93 9.94 34.57 6.63
CA GLN A 93 9.28 34.03 7.83
C GLN A 93 8.01 34.80 8.24
N TYR A 94 7.85 36.03 7.75
CA TYR A 94 6.67 36.87 8.00
C TYR A 94 5.65 36.85 6.86
N VAL A 95 5.94 36.14 5.76
CA VAL A 95 5.17 36.25 4.51
C VAL A 95 4.58 34.91 4.07
N ILE A 96 5.15 33.78 4.49
CA ILE A 96 4.63 32.44 4.17
C ILE A 96 3.76 31.96 5.34
N PRO A 97 2.43 31.83 5.16
CA PRO A 97 1.59 31.24 6.19
C PRO A 97 2.00 29.78 6.43
N THR A 98 2.15 29.38 7.69
CA THR A 98 2.53 28.01 8.08
C THR A 98 1.65 26.94 7.45
N GLU A 99 0.33 27.15 7.38
CA GLU A 99 -0.59 26.20 6.74
C GLU A 99 -0.32 26.00 5.25
N VAL A 100 0.18 27.03 4.55
CA VAL A 100 0.61 26.91 3.15
C VAL A 100 1.88 26.07 3.08
N ALA A 101 2.86 26.36 3.94
CA ALA A 101 4.09 25.56 4.00
C ALA A 101 3.80 24.09 4.35
N LYS A 102 2.87 23.84 5.28
CA LYS A 102 2.39 22.51 5.66
C LYS A 102 1.76 21.78 4.48
N ALA A 103 0.79 22.40 3.80
CA ALA A 103 0.10 21.79 2.66
C ALA A 103 1.04 21.45 1.50
N GLN A 104 2.10 22.24 1.32
CA GLN A 104 3.09 22.06 0.25
C GLN A 104 4.30 21.20 0.63
N GLY A 105 4.57 21.02 1.92
CA GLY A 105 5.71 20.24 2.43
C GLY A 105 5.33 18.87 2.99
N ARG A 106 4.05 18.63 3.30
CA ARG A 106 3.58 17.32 3.77
C ARG A 106 3.51 16.34 2.59
N THR A 107 4.23 15.25 2.69
CA THR A 107 4.32 14.22 1.63
C THR A 107 3.83 12.86 2.08
N GLN A 108 3.67 12.63 3.39
CA GLN A 108 3.19 11.35 3.93
C GLN A 108 2.11 11.58 4.98
N ASP A 109 1.25 10.57 5.18
CA ASP A 109 0.27 10.54 6.28
C ASP A 109 0.81 9.93 7.57
N PHE A 110 1.98 9.30 7.52
CA PHE A 110 2.49 8.40 8.55
C PHE A 110 3.91 8.76 8.96
N ASN A 111 4.24 8.58 10.24
CA ASN A 111 5.64 8.64 10.68
C ASN A 111 6.45 7.46 10.15
N VAL A 112 7.78 7.50 10.27
CA VAL A 112 8.65 6.46 9.69
C VAL A 112 8.39 5.07 10.32
N ALA A 113 8.07 5.00 11.61
CA ALA A 113 7.76 3.73 12.26
C ALA A 113 6.51 3.06 11.65
N GLU A 114 5.46 3.85 11.40
CA GLU A 114 4.23 3.41 10.75
C GLU A 114 4.48 3.01 9.28
N GLN A 115 5.27 3.79 8.54
CA GLN A 115 5.66 3.46 7.16
C GLN A 115 6.39 2.11 7.05
N LEU A 116 7.35 1.84 7.95
CA LEU A 116 8.05 0.54 7.99
C LEU A 116 7.08 -0.61 8.27
N ASN A 117 6.15 -0.43 9.22
CA ASN A 117 5.12 -1.42 9.51
C ASN A 117 4.11 -1.60 8.37
N ALA A 118 3.86 -0.56 7.59
CA ALA A 118 3.03 -0.60 6.39
C ALA A 118 3.72 -1.23 5.18
N GLY A 119 5.05 -1.45 5.25
CA GLY A 119 5.84 -2.20 4.27
C GLY A 119 6.85 -1.39 3.47
N ILE A 120 6.96 -0.07 3.72
CA ILE A 120 7.99 0.78 3.11
C ILE A 120 9.38 0.31 3.53
N ARG A 121 10.32 0.28 2.58
CA ARG A 121 11.71 -0.18 2.81
C ARG A 121 12.76 0.82 2.35
N TYR A 122 12.37 1.88 1.66
CA TYR A 122 13.23 3.01 1.30
C TYR A 122 12.70 4.29 1.94
N ILE A 123 13.51 4.91 2.78
CA ILE A 123 13.17 6.09 3.57
C ILE A 123 14.06 7.25 3.14
N ASP A 124 13.44 8.33 2.67
CA ASP A 124 14.09 9.56 2.23
C ASP A 124 14.12 10.58 3.37
N LEU A 125 15.33 10.94 3.81
CA LEU A 125 15.57 11.78 4.98
C LEU A 125 16.32 13.04 4.59
N ARG A 126 15.78 14.21 4.96
CA ARG A 126 16.43 15.52 4.78
C ARG A 126 16.84 16.13 6.11
N PRO A 127 18.01 15.81 6.66
CA PRO A 127 18.35 16.16 8.03
C PRO A 127 18.90 17.58 8.18
N GLY A 128 18.65 18.15 9.36
CA GLY A 128 19.36 19.32 9.87
C GLY A 128 19.09 19.55 11.36
N PRO A 129 19.91 20.37 12.03
CA PRO A 129 19.69 20.72 13.42
C PRO A 129 18.48 21.63 13.56
N ASN A 130 17.80 21.53 14.71
CA ASN A 130 16.84 22.54 15.11
C ASN A 130 17.54 23.91 15.24
N GLN A 131 16.91 24.98 14.76
CA GLN A 131 17.43 26.35 14.82
C GLN A 131 16.57 27.26 15.70
N TRP A 132 17.22 28.19 16.38
CA TRP A 132 16.58 29.28 17.09
C TRP A 132 17.31 30.60 16.83
N PHE A 133 16.60 31.73 16.96
CA PHE A 133 17.17 33.06 16.76
C PHE A 133 17.55 33.69 18.10
N ASP A 134 18.80 34.10 18.25
CA ASP A 134 19.32 34.66 19.51
C ASP A 134 19.18 36.18 19.66
N GLY A 135 18.47 36.83 18.73
CA GLY A 135 18.36 38.27 18.64
C GLY A 135 19.35 38.90 17.65
N LEU A 136 20.37 38.16 17.20
CA LEU A 136 21.37 38.61 16.23
C LEU A 136 21.51 37.66 15.04
N THR A 137 21.58 36.37 15.30
CA THR A 137 21.84 35.32 14.31
C THR A 137 21.07 34.05 14.61
N PHE A 138 20.86 33.21 13.59
CA PHE A 138 20.36 31.85 13.81
C PHE A 138 21.46 30.98 14.44
N ARG A 139 21.07 30.22 15.46
CA ARG A 139 21.90 29.27 16.19
C ARG A 139 21.33 27.87 16.03
N ASN A 140 22.21 26.89 15.91
CA ASN A 140 21.85 25.48 15.79
C ASN A 140 21.86 24.80 17.17
N GLN A 141 20.89 23.93 17.40
CA GLN A 141 20.98 22.86 18.40
C GLN A 141 21.61 21.64 17.72
N GLU A 142 22.96 21.61 17.69
CA GLU A 142 23.75 20.66 16.89
C GLU A 142 23.49 19.16 17.21
N THR A 143 22.90 18.84 18.35
CA THR A 143 22.59 17.46 18.78
C THR A 143 21.08 17.17 18.80
N THR A 144 20.27 18.03 18.21
CA THR A 144 18.82 17.85 18.06
C THR A 144 18.51 17.89 16.57
N LEU A 145 18.69 16.74 15.91
CA LEU A 145 18.49 16.63 14.47
C LEU A 145 17.05 16.21 14.15
N ARG A 146 16.47 16.85 13.13
CA ARG A 146 15.15 16.53 12.59
C ARG A 146 15.23 16.44 11.08
N THR A 147 14.27 15.74 10.48
CA THR A 147 14.03 15.89 9.04
C THR A 147 13.37 17.24 8.77
N MET A 148 13.39 17.71 7.53
CA MET A 148 12.67 18.94 7.17
C MET A 148 12.22 18.98 5.71
N HIS A 149 11.06 19.59 5.51
CA HIS A 149 10.56 19.99 4.21
C HIS A 149 9.57 21.15 4.40
N GLY A 150 10.07 22.38 4.34
CA GLY A 150 9.31 23.60 4.65
C GLY A 150 9.08 23.84 6.16
N LEU A 151 8.75 22.76 6.88
CA LEU A 151 8.63 22.69 8.35
C LEU A 151 9.56 21.59 8.89
N TYR A 152 9.81 21.62 10.20
CA TYR A 152 10.54 20.53 10.85
C TYR A 152 9.68 19.27 10.91
N GLY A 153 10.20 18.16 10.39
CA GLY A 153 9.58 16.84 10.46
C GLY A 153 9.98 16.04 11.70
N GLU A 154 9.89 14.72 11.56
CA GLU A 154 10.20 13.75 12.60
C GLU A 154 11.66 13.86 13.07
N GLY A 155 11.87 13.62 14.37
CA GLY A 155 13.21 13.66 14.96
C GLY A 155 14.06 12.46 14.55
N MET A 156 15.35 12.71 14.36
CA MET A 156 16.27 11.68 13.86
C MET A 156 16.47 10.55 14.88
N GLU A 157 16.38 10.86 16.18
CA GLU A 157 16.48 9.85 17.24
C GLU A 157 15.32 8.85 17.16
N GLU A 158 14.10 9.34 16.98
CA GLU A 158 12.88 8.57 16.87
C GLU A 158 12.90 7.68 15.62
N ILE A 159 13.35 8.21 14.48
CA ILE A 159 13.49 7.47 13.22
C ILE A 159 14.48 6.31 13.38
N LEU A 160 15.67 6.57 13.94
CA LEU A 160 16.71 5.55 14.08
C LEU A 160 16.34 4.49 15.12
N ALA A 161 15.75 4.89 16.25
CA ALA A 161 15.26 3.97 17.27
C ALA A 161 14.13 3.08 16.71
N SER A 162 13.18 3.66 15.98
CA SER A 162 12.07 2.92 15.36
C SER A 162 12.56 1.97 14.27
N THR A 163 13.53 2.39 13.46
CA THR A 163 14.16 1.52 12.44
C THR A 163 14.84 0.33 13.09
N LYS A 164 15.60 0.56 14.19
CA LYS A 164 16.22 -0.53 14.95
C LYS A 164 15.18 -1.50 15.50
N ASN A 165 14.17 -0.99 16.20
CA ASN A 165 13.13 -1.80 16.81
C ASN A 165 12.37 -2.64 15.76
N PHE A 166 12.10 -2.04 14.60
CA PHE A 166 11.50 -2.72 13.47
C PHE A 166 12.39 -3.86 12.95
N LEU A 167 13.68 -3.64 12.75
CA LEU A 167 14.60 -4.67 12.26
C LEU A 167 14.92 -5.76 13.29
N ASP A 168 14.92 -5.45 14.58
CA ASP A 168 15.04 -6.46 15.64
C ASP A 168 13.81 -7.38 15.64
N ALA A 169 12.61 -6.83 15.42
CA ALA A 169 11.37 -7.60 15.36
C ALA A 169 11.19 -8.38 14.04
N ASN A 170 11.84 -7.94 12.95
CA ASN A 170 11.67 -8.49 11.61
C ASN A 170 13.03 -8.84 10.97
N PRO A 171 13.62 -10.01 11.31
CA PRO A 171 15.01 -10.34 11.00
C PRO A 171 15.34 -10.53 9.51
N LYS A 172 14.33 -10.69 8.64
CA LYS A 172 14.51 -10.82 7.17
C LYS A 172 14.13 -9.56 6.40
N GLU A 173 13.87 -8.46 7.08
CA GLU A 173 13.61 -7.19 6.41
C GLU A 173 14.89 -6.39 6.24
N ILE A 174 14.94 -5.58 5.19
CA ILE A 174 16.06 -4.72 4.81
C ILE A 174 15.55 -3.30 4.66
N VAL A 175 16.23 -2.32 5.26
CA VAL A 175 15.86 -0.89 5.17
C VAL A 175 16.97 -0.09 4.50
N ILE A 176 16.59 0.76 3.55
CA ILE A 176 17.46 1.74 2.92
C ILE A 176 17.11 3.12 3.51
N LEU A 177 18.09 3.75 4.14
CA LEU A 177 18.00 5.14 4.60
C LEU A 177 18.78 6.02 3.60
N ASP A 178 18.07 6.80 2.79
CA ASP A 178 18.67 7.76 1.87
C ASP A 178 18.70 9.15 2.51
N PHE A 179 19.89 9.63 2.85
CA PHE A 179 20.07 10.97 3.38
C PHE A 179 20.34 11.98 2.25
N GLN A 180 19.38 12.87 2.06
CA GLN A 180 19.37 13.89 1.01
C GLN A 180 19.38 15.30 1.61
N LEU A 181 19.71 16.31 0.81
CA LEU A 181 19.57 17.74 1.11
C LEU A 181 19.89 18.12 2.56
N PHE A 182 21.15 18.02 2.97
CA PHE A 182 21.57 18.40 4.32
C PHE A 182 21.41 19.90 4.55
N HIS A 183 20.72 20.28 5.61
CA HIS A 183 20.39 21.67 5.90
C HIS A 183 21.15 22.18 7.11
N VAL A 184 21.97 23.23 6.92
CA VAL A 184 22.68 23.97 7.98
C VAL A 184 23.49 23.11 8.97
N MET A 185 23.86 21.90 8.56
CA MET A 185 24.66 20.95 9.33
C MET A 185 26.10 21.44 9.47
N THR A 186 26.66 21.35 10.67
CA THR A 186 28.09 21.60 10.95
C THR A 186 28.83 20.30 11.21
N ASP A 187 30.15 20.37 11.38
CA ASP A 187 30.98 19.24 11.82
C ASP A 187 30.48 18.59 13.12
N VAL A 188 29.89 19.38 14.03
CA VAL A 188 29.31 18.87 15.29
C VAL A 188 28.06 18.07 14.99
N SER A 189 27.13 18.61 14.20
CA SER A 189 25.92 17.90 13.76
C SER A 189 26.25 16.62 12.99
N TYR A 190 27.23 16.63 12.09
CA TYR A 190 27.64 15.44 11.34
C TYR A 190 28.25 14.37 12.25
N THR A 191 29.10 14.78 13.20
CA THR A 191 29.68 13.86 14.18
C THR A 191 28.60 13.25 15.07
N HIS A 192 27.62 14.05 15.48
CA HIS A 192 26.48 13.58 16.24
C HIS A 192 25.67 12.55 15.43
N LEU A 193 25.25 12.87 14.20
CA LEU A 193 24.51 11.95 13.33
C LEU A 193 25.25 10.61 13.16
N LYS A 194 26.55 10.65 12.89
CA LYS A 194 27.40 9.46 12.77
C LYS A 194 27.33 8.59 14.03
N ASN A 195 27.52 9.20 15.20
CA ASN A 195 27.50 8.49 16.47
C ASN A 195 26.13 7.85 16.73
N ARG A 196 25.03 8.51 16.35
CA ARG A 196 23.68 7.97 16.51
C ARG A 196 23.39 6.82 15.54
N LEU A 197 23.82 6.94 14.27
CA LEU A 197 23.74 5.84 13.30
C LEU A 197 24.47 4.59 13.82
N MET A 198 25.69 4.75 14.32
CA MET A 198 26.46 3.63 14.89
C MET A 198 25.82 3.07 16.15
N TYR A 199 25.29 3.94 17.03
CA TYR A 199 24.63 3.52 18.26
C TYR A 199 23.39 2.65 18.03
N TYR A 200 22.52 3.04 17.09
CA TYR A 200 21.28 2.31 16.84
C TYR A 200 21.44 1.15 15.87
N LEU A 201 22.21 1.34 14.79
CA LEU A 201 22.17 0.48 13.61
C LEU A 201 23.53 -0.16 13.28
N GLY A 202 24.61 0.18 14.00
CA GLY A 202 26.00 -0.14 13.63
C GLY A 202 26.24 -1.60 13.21
N ASP A 203 25.72 -2.56 13.98
CA ASP A 203 25.87 -3.99 13.69
C ASP A 203 25.14 -4.42 12.42
N MET A 204 24.08 -3.68 12.05
CA MET A 204 23.23 -3.95 10.89
C MET A 204 23.65 -3.24 9.60
N LEU A 205 24.58 -2.27 9.67
CA LEU A 205 24.97 -1.48 8.51
C LEU A 205 25.72 -2.35 7.49
N LEU A 206 25.24 -2.36 6.24
CA LEU A 206 25.82 -3.08 5.10
C LEU A 206 27.02 -2.29 4.54
N PRO A 207 28.23 -2.86 4.57
CA PRO A 207 29.39 -2.25 3.93
C PRO A 207 29.25 -2.14 2.41
N GLN A 208 29.75 -1.06 1.82
CA GLN A 208 29.78 -0.80 0.37
C GLN A 208 30.49 -1.92 -0.40
N SER A 209 31.46 -2.61 0.22
CA SER A 209 32.19 -3.72 -0.38
C SER A 209 31.33 -4.92 -0.78
N TYR A 210 30.10 -5.03 -0.28
CA TYR A 210 29.16 -6.07 -0.70
C TYR A 210 28.63 -5.82 -2.12
N GLY A 211 28.57 -4.56 -2.54
CA GLY A 211 28.07 -4.15 -3.86
C GLY A 211 26.58 -4.41 -4.07
N VAL A 212 26.00 -3.82 -5.11
CA VAL A 212 24.57 -3.93 -5.43
C VAL A 212 24.13 -5.35 -5.84
N ASP A 213 25.10 -6.23 -6.09
CA ASP A 213 24.93 -7.63 -6.45
C ASP A 213 24.85 -8.60 -5.25
N THR A 214 25.06 -8.10 -4.01
CA THR A 214 24.86 -8.92 -2.82
C THR A 214 23.47 -9.53 -2.80
N THR A 215 23.35 -10.78 -2.33
CA THR A 215 22.03 -11.41 -2.23
C THR A 215 21.36 -11.10 -0.89
N LEU A 216 20.04 -11.19 -0.85
CA LEU A 216 19.28 -11.02 0.39
C LEU A 216 19.68 -12.05 1.45
N GLY A 217 19.95 -13.28 1.03
CA GLY A 217 20.39 -14.38 1.90
C GLY A 217 21.72 -14.08 2.58
N GLN A 218 22.68 -13.47 1.86
CA GLN A 218 23.94 -13.01 2.45
C GLN A 218 23.69 -11.91 3.49
N MET A 219 22.88 -10.92 3.14
CA MET A 219 22.50 -9.83 4.03
C MET A 219 21.84 -10.33 5.32
N TRP A 220 20.91 -11.29 5.22
CA TRP A 220 20.24 -11.87 6.38
C TRP A 220 21.17 -12.73 7.24
N ALA A 221 21.99 -13.58 6.61
CA ALA A 221 22.90 -14.48 7.32
C ALA A 221 23.93 -13.72 8.17
N GLU A 222 24.36 -12.56 7.69
CA GLU A 222 25.39 -11.74 8.34
C GLU A 222 24.80 -10.55 9.13
N ASN A 223 23.47 -10.51 9.27
CA ASN A 223 22.73 -9.41 9.90
C ASN A 223 23.06 -8.03 9.30
N LYS A 224 23.43 -7.94 8.02
CA LYS A 224 23.74 -6.68 7.31
C LYS A 224 22.52 -6.18 6.53
N ARG A 225 21.59 -5.56 7.24
CA ARG A 225 20.21 -5.28 6.79
C ARG A 225 19.85 -3.80 6.63
N VAL A 226 20.81 -2.90 6.86
CA VAL A 226 20.61 -1.45 6.66
C VAL A 226 21.59 -0.92 5.64
N LEU A 227 21.08 -0.28 4.59
CA LEU A 227 21.90 0.53 3.69
C LEU A 227 21.75 2.00 4.06
N ILE A 228 22.89 2.70 4.09
CA ILE A 228 22.91 4.15 4.26
C ILE A 228 23.47 4.76 2.99
N TYR A 229 22.62 5.52 2.30
CA TYR A 229 23.04 6.34 1.19
C TYR A 229 23.34 7.76 1.65
N TYR A 230 24.51 8.25 1.24
CA TYR A 230 24.97 9.60 1.50
C TYR A 230 25.68 10.12 0.26
N GLY A 231 25.34 11.32 -0.23
CA GLY A 231 26.14 11.96 -1.28
C GLY A 231 25.38 12.98 -2.10
N SER A 232 26.03 13.48 -3.13
CA SER A 232 25.47 14.51 -4.02
C SER A 232 24.25 14.00 -4.78
N HIS A 233 23.29 14.90 -5.02
CA HIS A 233 22.07 14.60 -5.76
C HIS A 233 22.34 14.62 -7.27
N ASN A 234 21.89 13.59 -7.99
CA ASN A 234 21.99 13.51 -9.45
C ASN A 234 20.75 14.19 -10.06
N TYR A 235 20.92 15.38 -10.64
CA TYR A 235 19.82 16.08 -11.30
C TYR A 235 19.66 15.62 -12.76
N TRP A 236 18.40 15.54 -13.22
CA TRP A 236 18.11 15.62 -14.65
C TRP A 236 18.61 16.96 -15.19
N SER A 237 19.14 16.97 -16.41
CA SER A 237 19.79 18.13 -17.03
C SER A 237 18.93 19.39 -16.91
N GLY A 238 19.36 20.37 -16.09
CA GLY A 238 18.76 21.71 -16.01
C GLY A 238 18.29 22.18 -14.63
N ALA A 239 18.20 21.32 -13.61
CA ALA A 239 17.83 21.77 -12.26
C ALA A 239 19.01 22.49 -11.59
N THR A 240 18.79 23.74 -11.17
CA THR A 240 19.87 24.68 -10.74
C THR A 240 19.88 24.98 -9.24
N THR A 241 19.11 24.31 -8.38
CA THR A 241 19.01 24.73 -6.98
C THR A 241 19.08 23.58 -5.96
N LYS A 242 20.17 23.63 -5.17
CA LYS A 242 20.48 22.93 -3.91
C LYS A 242 20.82 21.44 -4.00
N ALA A 243 21.95 21.09 -4.59
CA ALA A 243 22.53 19.75 -4.43
C ALA A 243 22.81 19.45 -2.96
N SER A 244 22.59 18.20 -2.51
CA SER A 244 23.31 17.66 -1.36
C SER A 244 24.81 17.90 -1.58
N GLY A 245 25.49 18.51 -0.61
CA GLY A 245 26.93 18.72 -0.68
C GLY A 245 27.70 17.40 -0.80
N PRO A 246 29.03 17.44 -1.06
CA PRO A 246 29.85 16.23 -1.03
C PRO A 246 29.73 15.52 0.33
N VAL A 247 30.00 14.21 0.36
CA VAL A 247 30.07 13.43 1.61
C VAL A 247 31.01 14.16 2.61
N PRO A 248 30.54 14.52 3.82
CA PRO A 248 31.35 15.22 4.82
C PRO A 248 32.57 14.40 5.24
N SER A 249 33.59 15.10 5.73
CA SER A 249 34.84 14.49 6.18
C SER A 249 34.63 13.42 7.25
N GLN A 250 33.61 13.57 8.10
CA GLN A 250 33.24 12.63 9.16
C GLN A 250 32.84 11.23 8.65
N PHE A 251 32.34 11.17 7.41
CA PHE A 251 31.82 9.95 6.77
C PHE A 251 32.72 9.42 5.63
N LYS A 252 33.74 10.18 5.20
CA LYS A 252 34.53 9.89 3.98
C LYS A 252 35.21 8.50 3.97
N ASN A 253 35.58 7.97 5.13
CA ASN A 253 36.28 6.69 5.26
C ASN A 253 35.41 5.59 5.89
N GLU A 254 34.11 5.84 6.05
CA GLU A 254 33.22 4.87 6.68
C GLU A 254 32.78 3.81 5.66
N PRO A 255 33.08 2.52 5.89
CA PRO A 255 32.86 1.47 4.90
C PRO A 255 31.38 1.19 4.64
N TYR A 256 30.47 1.66 5.50
CA TYR A 256 29.03 1.46 5.42
C TYR A 256 28.27 2.62 4.75
N ILE A 257 28.97 3.65 4.28
CA ILE A 257 28.36 4.77 3.58
C ILE A 257 28.41 4.52 2.08
N TRP A 258 27.25 4.32 1.48
CA TRP A 258 27.08 4.15 0.04
C TRP A 258 26.97 5.53 -0.63
N ASN A 259 27.70 5.72 -1.71
CA ASN A 259 27.75 6.99 -2.41
C ASN A 259 26.58 7.11 -3.39
N ARG A 260 25.69 8.08 -3.15
CA ARG A 260 24.50 8.31 -3.99
C ARG A 260 24.80 8.46 -5.48
N SER A 261 25.86 9.19 -5.84
CA SER A 261 26.18 9.45 -7.24
C SER A 261 26.81 8.26 -7.95
N LEU A 262 27.52 7.42 -7.21
CA LEU A 262 28.26 6.27 -7.76
C LEU A 262 27.41 5.00 -7.75
N ASP A 263 26.79 4.68 -6.62
CA ASP A 263 26.15 3.37 -6.38
C ASP A 263 24.64 3.37 -6.64
N MET A 264 24.05 4.55 -6.90
CA MET A 264 22.63 4.74 -7.14
C MET A 264 22.38 5.63 -8.37
N ARG A 265 21.25 5.38 -9.04
CA ARG A 265 20.63 6.29 -9.99
C ARG A 265 19.25 6.67 -9.44
N SER A 266 19.13 7.92 -9.03
CA SER A 266 17.89 8.51 -8.50
C SER A 266 17.73 9.87 -9.14
N VAL A 267 16.78 9.99 -10.07
CA VAL A 267 16.60 11.17 -10.92
C VAL A 267 15.30 11.86 -10.53
N TRP A 268 15.39 13.13 -10.12
CA TRP A 268 14.23 13.97 -9.86
C TRP A 268 13.79 14.71 -11.13
N MET A 269 12.52 14.52 -11.53
CA MET A 269 11.98 15.04 -12.80
C MET A 269 11.48 16.49 -12.72
N ASN A 270 11.15 16.98 -11.52
CA ASN A 270 10.65 18.34 -11.28
C ASN A 270 9.51 18.76 -12.24
N ARG A 271 8.40 18.02 -12.18
CA ARG A 271 7.18 18.27 -12.96
C ARG A 271 6.03 18.66 -12.05
N ASP A 272 5.15 19.54 -12.50
CA ASP A 272 4.06 20.11 -11.70
C ASP A 272 2.72 19.38 -11.84
N ASN A 273 2.64 18.38 -12.72
CA ASN A 273 1.47 17.52 -12.89
C ASN A 273 1.83 16.13 -13.46
N ALA A 274 0.97 15.15 -13.19
CA ALA A 274 1.15 13.76 -13.61
C ALA A 274 1.26 13.57 -15.14
N GLY A 275 0.50 14.33 -15.93
CA GLY A 275 0.53 14.24 -17.39
C GLY A 275 1.92 14.55 -17.98
N SER A 276 2.58 15.58 -17.44
CA SER A 276 3.95 15.92 -17.82
C SER A 276 5.03 15.04 -17.19
N LEU A 277 4.72 14.38 -16.06
CA LEU A 277 5.62 13.44 -15.37
C LEU A 277 5.73 12.10 -16.11
N LYS A 278 4.62 11.59 -16.65
CA LYS A 278 4.51 10.24 -17.20
C LYS A 278 5.59 9.90 -18.21
N GLY A 279 5.77 10.74 -19.24
CA GLY A 279 6.75 10.48 -20.30
C GLY A 279 8.21 10.47 -19.80
N ASP A 280 8.54 11.30 -18.82
CA ASP A 280 9.89 11.36 -18.25
C ASP A 280 10.18 10.15 -17.36
N ILE A 281 9.21 9.68 -16.56
CA ILE A 281 9.34 8.46 -15.77
C ILE A 281 9.48 7.23 -16.68
N GLU A 282 8.65 7.14 -17.73
CA GLU A 282 8.76 6.05 -18.72
C GLU A 282 10.13 6.05 -19.42
N ALA A 283 10.67 7.23 -19.75
CA ALA A 283 12.02 7.35 -20.30
C ALA A 283 13.10 6.88 -19.31
N GLU A 284 12.98 7.26 -18.04
CA GLU A 284 13.93 6.89 -16.98
C GLU A 284 13.93 5.39 -16.68
N VAL A 285 12.76 4.75 -16.70
CA VAL A 285 12.63 3.29 -16.60
C VAL A 285 13.40 2.59 -17.73
N ASN A 286 13.34 3.11 -18.96
CA ASN A 286 14.07 2.54 -20.09
C ASN A 286 15.60 2.73 -19.97
N VAL A 287 16.04 3.71 -19.19
CA VAL A 287 17.46 3.95 -18.90
C VAL A 287 17.98 3.04 -17.79
N ALA A 288 17.13 2.56 -16.87
CA ALA A 288 17.51 1.68 -15.76
C ALA A 288 18.32 0.46 -16.24
N ALA A 289 17.86 -0.20 -17.32
CA ALA A 289 18.53 -1.36 -17.91
C ALA A 289 19.96 -1.09 -18.42
N GLN A 290 20.32 0.19 -18.65
CA GLN A 290 21.65 0.61 -19.10
C GLN A 290 22.64 0.82 -17.95
N HIS A 291 22.17 0.78 -16.69
CA HIS A 291 22.97 0.97 -15.49
C HIS A 291 22.84 -0.23 -14.53
N PRO A 292 23.21 -1.45 -14.97
CA PRO A 292 23.07 -2.66 -14.15
C PRO A 292 23.95 -2.66 -12.90
N ASP A 293 24.92 -1.75 -12.82
CA ASP A 293 25.86 -1.54 -11.72
C ASP A 293 25.31 -0.66 -10.58
N LYS A 294 24.05 -0.19 -10.68
CA LYS A 294 23.45 0.75 -9.72
C LYS A 294 22.12 0.25 -9.17
N LEU A 295 21.74 0.73 -7.98
CA LEU A 295 20.34 0.70 -7.55
C LEU A 295 19.57 1.81 -8.28
N HIS A 296 18.41 1.47 -8.83
CA HIS A 296 17.57 2.40 -9.58
C HIS A 296 16.35 2.86 -8.77
N ILE A 297 16.29 4.15 -8.46
CA ILE A 297 15.24 4.76 -7.65
C ILE A 297 14.41 5.63 -8.57
N LEU A 298 13.18 5.21 -8.80
CA LEU A 298 12.17 6.02 -9.49
C LEU A 298 11.53 6.95 -8.49
N GLN A 299 11.87 8.23 -8.61
CA GLN A 299 11.20 9.29 -7.89
C GLN A 299 9.87 9.61 -8.61
N ASN A 300 8.78 8.95 -8.21
CA ASN A 300 7.45 9.08 -8.83
C ASN A 300 6.57 10.01 -7.97
N MET A 301 6.88 11.30 -8.05
CA MET A 301 6.14 12.36 -7.38
C MET A 301 6.13 13.64 -8.20
N VAL A 302 5.13 14.48 -7.92
CA VAL A 302 4.94 15.78 -8.56
C VAL A 302 5.48 16.87 -7.65
N THR A 303 6.08 17.89 -8.23
CA THR A 303 6.48 19.13 -7.53
C THR A 303 5.36 20.16 -7.74
N PRO A 304 4.37 20.24 -6.84
CA PRO A 304 3.17 21.04 -7.08
C PRO A 304 3.50 22.53 -7.24
N ALA A 305 2.69 23.23 -8.03
CA ALA A 305 2.73 24.68 -8.11
C ALA A 305 2.41 25.32 -6.74
N ILE A 306 2.87 26.57 -6.54
CA ILE A 306 2.58 27.32 -5.31
C ILE A 306 1.07 27.45 -5.11
N GLY A 307 0.59 27.04 -3.94
CA GLY A 307 -0.85 27.05 -3.59
C GLY A 307 -1.57 25.72 -3.84
N THR A 308 -0.91 24.72 -4.41
CA THR A 308 -1.43 23.35 -4.55
C THR A 308 -0.81 22.44 -3.48
N SER A 309 -1.64 21.64 -2.79
CA SER A 309 -1.13 20.69 -1.80
C SER A 309 -0.55 19.46 -2.50
N VAL A 310 0.51 18.88 -1.95
CA VAL A 310 1.10 17.62 -2.46
C VAL A 310 0.03 16.51 -2.46
N ALA A 311 -0.76 16.42 -1.40
CA ALA A 311 -1.84 15.44 -1.27
C ALA A 311 -2.84 15.49 -2.44
N SER A 312 -3.15 16.68 -2.97
CA SER A 312 -4.10 16.84 -4.08
C SER A 312 -3.61 16.30 -5.43
N VAL A 313 -2.29 16.14 -5.60
CA VAL A 313 -1.69 15.68 -6.86
C VAL A 313 -1.10 14.28 -6.76
N ALA A 314 -0.84 13.80 -5.53
CA ALA A 314 -0.19 12.52 -5.27
C ALA A 314 -0.93 11.32 -5.88
N ALA A 315 -2.26 11.26 -5.77
CA ALA A 315 -3.05 10.16 -6.33
C ALA A 315 -2.80 9.97 -7.85
N SER A 316 -2.80 11.07 -8.60
CA SER A 316 -2.56 11.05 -10.06
C SER A 316 -1.13 10.65 -10.41
N ALA A 317 -0.14 10.99 -9.57
CA ALA A 317 1.23 10.54 -9.75
C ALA A 317 1.36 9.05 -9.43
N ASN A 318 0.77 8.59 -8.32
CA ASN A 318 0.84 7.20 -7.87
C ASN A 318 0.17 6.25 -8.87
N ALA A 319 -0.87 6.70 -9.58
CA ALA A 319 -1.47 5.94 -10.69
C ALA A 319 -0.45 5.58 -11.80
N ILE A 320 0.51 6.46 -12.09
CA ILE A 320 1.60 6.18 -13.06
C ILE A 320 2.45 5.01 -12.57
N ALA A 321 2.84 5.02 -11.29
CA ALA A 321 3.60 3.93 -10.69
C ALA A 321 2.82 2.61 -10.68
N MET A 322 1.52 2.65 -10.37
CA MET A 322 0.66 1.46 -10.33
C MET A 322 0.47 0.83 -11.71
N ASN A 323 0.32 1.64 -12.77
CA ASN A 323 0.34 1.15 -14.14
C ASN A 323 1.71 0.57 -14.50
N GLY A 324 2.78 1.32 -14.22
CA GLY A 324 4.16 0.93 -14.50
C GLY A 324 4.52 -0.44 -13.93
N LEU A 325 4.30 -0.64 -12.63
CA LEU A 325 4.52 -1.91 -11.93
C LEU A 325 3.71 -3.09 -12.49
N GLN A 326 2.55 -2.82 -13.09
CA GLN A 326 1.67 -3.82 -13.69
C GLN A 326 1.81 -3.85 -15.23
N SER A 327 2.92 -3.34 -15.75
CA SER A 327 3.30 -3.35 -17.16
C SER A 327 4.69 -4.00 -17.33
N ASP A 328 5.57 -3.44 -18.16
CA ASP A 328 6.90 -3.97 -18.43
C ASP A 328 8.01 -3.44 -17.50
N TRP A 329 7.74 -2.46 -16.63
CA TRP A 329 8.74 -1.86 -15.74
C TRP A 329 9.48 -2.89 -14.87
N PRO A 330 8.83 -3.89 -14.26
CA PRO A 330 9.53 -4.89 -13.43
C PRO A 330 10.64 -5.63 -14.19
N SER A 331 10.52 -5.75 -15.52
CA SER A 331 11.52 -6.41 -16.36
C SER A 331 12.71 -5.52 -16.74
N LYS A 332 12.63 -4.22 -16.47
CA LYS A 332 13.62 -3.20 -16.91
C LYS A 332 14.66 -2.84 -15.84
N GLY A 333 14.67 -3.55 -14.70
CA GLY A 333 15.66 -3.32 -13.64
C GLY A 333 15.34 -2.15 -12.71
N VAL A 334 14.05 -1.81 -12.57
CA VAL A 334 13.57 -0.84 -11.58
C VAL A 334 13.70 -1.45 -10.18
N ASN A 335 14.29 -0.73 -9.22
CA ASN A 335 14.51 -1.23 -7.87
C ASN A 335 13.60 -0.56 -6.83
N VAL A 336 13.56 0.76 -6.74
CA VAL A 336 12.74 1.46 -5.74
C VAL A 336 11.70 2.29 -6.46
N ILE A 337 10.44 2.18 -6.02
CA ILE A 337 9.37 3.09 -6.43
C ILE A 337 9.08 4.03 -5.27
N GLN A 338 9.49 5.28 -5.41
CA GLN A 338 9.32 6.29 -4.38
C GLN A 338 8.08 7.14 -4.68
N THR A 339 7.17 7.27 -3.71
CA THR A 339 5.91 8.01 -3.87
C THR A 339 5.63 8.98 -2.72
N ASP A 340 4.81 9.99 -3.00
CA ASP A 340 4.10 10.75 -1.95
C ASP A 340 2.82 10.01 -1.59
N PHE A 341 2.44 10.02 -0.31
CA PHE A 341 1.24 9.39 0.22
C PHE A 341 1.10 7.95 -0.27
N PHE A 342 2.07 7.10 0.08
CA PHE A 342 2.13 5.73 -0.43
C PHE A 342 0.83 4.94 -0.20
N ASN A 343 0.13 5.24 0.90
CA ASN A 343 -1.16 4.67 1.28
C ASN A 343 -2.29 5.04 0.32
N TYR A 344 -2.07 5.99 -0.59
CA TYR A 344 -3.03 6.29 -1.64
C TYR A 344 -3.11 5.22 -2.72
N THR A 345 -2.36 4.11 -2.62
CA THR A 345 -2.37 2.98 -3.56
C THR A 345 -1.95 1.67 -2.88
N ASP A 346 -2.17 0.53 -3.55
CA ASP A 346 -1.66 -0.78 -3.10
C ASP A 346 -0.22 -1.08 -3.45
N ILE A 347 0.60 -0.04 -3.52
CA ILE A 347 1.94 -0.17 -4.08
C ILE A 347 2.76 -1.24 -3.34
N VAL A 348 2.57 -1.35 -2.01
CA VAL A 348 3.27 -2.34 -1.20
C VAL A 348 2.86 -3.77 -1.55
N ASN A 349 1.56 -4.10 -1.65
CA ASN A 349 1.18 -5.48 -1.95
C ASN A 349 1.43 -5.84 -3.42
N VAL A 350 1.30 -4.89 -4.35
CA VAL A 350 1.70 -5.09 -5.75
C VAL A 350 3.18 -5.44 -5.83
N ILE A 351 4.04 -4.67 -5.16
CA ILE A 351 5.49 -4.93 -5.12
C ILE A 351 5.80 -6.27 -4.42
N LYS A 352 5.13 -6.57 -3.31
CA LYS A 352 5.27 -7.87 -2.63
C LYS A 352 4.97 -9.04 -3.58
N ARG A 353 3.86 -8.99 -4.32
CA ARG A 353 3.46 -10.03 -5.28
C ARG A 353 4.41 -10.11 -6.49
N LEU A 354 4.92 -8.98 -6.98
CA LEU A 354 5.96 -8.95 -8.01
C LEU A 354 7.23 -9.70 -7.57
N ASN A 355 7.62 -9.58 -6.29
CA ASN A 355 8.78 -10.27 -5.75
C ASN A 355 8.54 -11.77 -5.48
N MET A 356 7.28 -12.22 -5.35
CA MET A 356 6.95 -13.65 -5.21
C MET A 356 7.33 -14.45 -6.46
N LYS A 357 7.24 -13.87 -7.67
CA LYS A 357 7.63 -14.52 -8.94
C LYS A 357 7.08 -15.95 -9.09
N GLU A 358 5.90 -16.22 -8.53
CA GLU A 358 5.23 -17.52 -8.64
C GLU A 358 4.95 -17.82 -10.11
N LYS A 359 5.09 -19.09 -10.51
CA LYS A 359 4.92 -19.54 -11.89
C LYS A 359 4.04 -20.77 -11.96
N ASP A 360 3.31 -20.90 -13.06
CA ASP A 360 2.58 -22.14 -13.36
C ASP A 360 3.52 -23.21 -13.94
N ALA A 361 2.97 -24.38 -14.26
CA ALA A 361 3.72 -25.48 -14.85
C ALA A 361 4.33 -25.15 -16.24
N SER A 362 3.84 -24.11 -16.92
CA SER A 362 4.38 -23.63 -18.19
C SER A 362 5.55 -22.66 -18.03
N GLY A 363 5.83 -22.23 -16.79
CA GLY A 363 6.82 -21.21 -16.48
C GLY A 363 6.29 -19.77 -16.63
N THR A 364 4.99 -19.59 -16.88
CA THR A 364 4.35 -18.27 -16.94
C THR A 364 4.11 -17.77 -15.52
N GLU A 365 4.46 -16.51 -15.26
CA GLU A 365 4.28 -15.95 -13.92
C GLU A 365 2.80 -15.72 -13.59
N TYR A 366 2.44 -15.92 -12.32
CA TYR A 366 1.09 -15.79 -11.80
C TYR A 366 0.56 -14.36 -11.94
N GLY A 367 -0.71 -14.24 -12.30
CA GLY A 367 -1.40 -12.96 -12.40
C GLY A 367 -2.56 -13.01 -13.37
N VAL A 368 -3.27 -11.89 -13.45
CA VAL A 368 -4.37 -11.69 -14.38
C VAL A 368 -3.88 -10.76 -15.48
N TYR A 369 -3.73 -11.28 -16.69
CA TYR A 369 -3.25 -10.52 -17.83
C TYR A 369 -4.44 -10.02 -18.64
N VAL A 370 -4.58 -8.70 -18.76
CA VAL A 370 -5.64 -8.04 -19.52
C VAL A 370 -5.04 -7.50 -20.81
N TYR A 371 -5.61 -7.87 -21.95
CA TYR A 371 -5.07 -7.60 -23.28
C TYR A 371 -6.01 -6.72 -24.12
N GLU A 372 -5.42 -5.80 -24.87
CA GLU A 372 -6.09 -4.87 -25.80
C GLU A 372 -6.75 -5.57 -27.00
N HIS A 373 -6.29 -6.78 -27.35
CA HIS A 373 -6.81 -7.51 -28.50
C HIS A 373 -7.22 -8.95 -28.13
N PRO A 374 -8.09 -9.59 -28.92
CA PRO A 374 -8.40 -11.01 -28.77
C PRO A 374 -7.15 -11.89 -28.88
N ASN A 375 -7.25 -13.11 -28.36
CA ASN A 375 -6.22 -14.14 -28.36
C ASN A 375 -4.91 -13.72 -27.67
N PHE A 376 -5.02 -12.94 -26.59
CA PHE A 376 -3.92 -12.52 -25.72
C PHE A 376 -2.85 -11.71 -26.46
N GLN A 377 -3.27 -10.74 -27.27
CA GLN A 377 -2.41 -9.89 -28.11
C GLN A 377 -2.56 -8.41 -27.77
N GLY A 378 -1.67 -7.57 -28.33
CA GLY A 378 -1.71 -6.12 -28.13
C GLY A 378 -1.03 -5.68 -26.83
N LYS A 379 -1.35 -4.48 -26.36
CA LYS A 379 -0.90 -4.01 -25.05
C LYS A 379 -1.46 -4.90 -23.95
N VAL A 380 -0.67 -5.06 -22.88
CA VAL A 380 -1.02 -5.93 -21.76
C VAL A 380 -0.67 -5.28 -20.44
N ASN A 381 -1.56 -5.45 -19.46
CA ASN A 381 -1.26 -5.25 -18.05
C ASN A 381 -1.39 -6.57 -17.30
N ARG A 382 -0.47 -6.82 -16.36
CA ARG A 382 -0.50 -7.95 -15.44
C ARG A 382 -0.96 -7.45 -14.07
N LEU A 383 -2.21 -7.74 -13.75
CA LEU A 383 -2.88 -7.29 -12.54
C LEU A 383 -2.64 -8.27 -11.38
N PHE A 384 -2.37 -7.71 -10.21
CA PHE A 384 -2.12 -8.47 -8.96
C PHE A 384 -3.15 -8.24 -7.87
N GLY A 385 -3.99 -7.23 -8.03
CA GLY A 385 -5.03 -6.80 -7.11
C GLY A 385 -6.06 -5.96 -7.85
N ASP A 386 -6.96 -5.37 -7.09
CA ASP A 386 -8.08 -4.59 -7.64
C ASP A 386 -7.58 -3.32 -8.37
N VAL A 387 -8.21 -3.05 -9.52
CA VAL A 387 -8.02 -1.87 -10.37
C VAL A 387 -9.34 -1.13 -10.47
N ASP A 388 -9.39 0.10 -9.96
CA ASP A 388 -10.58 0.95 -9.91
C ASP A 388 -10.92 1.59 -11.26
N ASN A 389 -9.92 1.82 -12.11
CA ASN A 389 -10.06 2.39 -13.44
C ASN A 389 -8.88 2.02 -14.37
N LEU A 390 -9.18 1.34 -15.47
CA LEU A 390 -8.21 0.95 -16.49
C LEU A 390 -7.73 2.12 -17.37
N SER A 391 -8.34 3.31 -17.29
CA SER A 391 -7.85 4.51 -18.02
C SER A 391 -6.41 4.86 -17.67
N ASP A 392 -5.98 4.53 -16.46
CA ASP A 392 -4.65 4.84 -15.96
C ASP A 392 -3.61 3.84 -16.46
N PHE A 393 -4.05 2.73 -17.04
CA PHE A 393 -3.26 1.57 -17.45
C PHE A 393 -2.90 1.59 -18.95
N VAL A 394 -1.83 0.89 -19.35
CA VAL A 394 -1.38 0.86 -20.75
C VAL A 394 -2.38 0.19 -21.68
N VAL A 395 -3.14 -0.80 -21.19
CA VAL A 395 -4.25 -1.40 -21.93
C VAL A 395 -5.33 -0.35 -22.25
N GLY A 396 -5.63 0.55 -21.31
CA GLY A 396 -6.60 1.63 -21.46
C GLY A 396 -8.02 1.26 -21.03
N ASN A 397 -8.89 2.27 -20.93
CA ASN A 397 -10.29 2.11 -20.57
C ASN A 397 -11.10 1.56 -21.74
N ASP A 398 -12.01 0.60 -21.48
CA ASP A 398 -12.93 0.08 -22.49
C ASP A 398 -12.22 -0.46 -23.75
N THR A 399 -11.01 -1.00 -23.60
CA THR A 399 -10.21 -1.58 -24.70
C THR A 399 -9.90 -3.06 -24.52
N ALA A 400 -10.20 -3.63 -23.35
CA ALA A 400 -9.87 -5.02 -23.07
C ALA A 400 -10.72 -5.96 -23.95
N SER A 401 -10.03 -6.85 -24.66
CA SER A 401 -10.64 -7.84 -25.58
C SER A 401 -10.30 -9.28 -25.25
N SER A 402 -9.30 -9.54 -24.40
CA SER A 402 -9.05 -10.88 -23.84
C SER A 402 -8.40 -10.85 -22.46
N ILE A 403 -8.60 -11.90 -21.67
CA ILE A 403 -8.08 -12.02 -20.31
C ILE A 403 -7.47 -13.40 -20.11
N LYS A 404 -6.18 -13.45 -19.73
CA LYS A 404 -5.49 -14.68 -19.37
C LYS A 404 -5.32 -14.75 -17.86
N ILE A 405 -5.88 -15.79 -17.24
CA ILE A 405 -5.75 -16.06 -15.81
C ILE A 405 -4.68 -17.14 -15.62
N VAL A 406 -3.59 -16.78 -14.93
CA VAL A 406 -2.47 -17.69 -14.65
C VAL A 406 -2.30 -17.83 -13.14
N GLY A 407 -2.48 -19.04 -12.62
CA GLY A 407 -2.47 -19.31 -11.18
C GLY A 407 -3.89 -19.28 -10.59
N PRO A 408 -4.00 -19.35 -9.24
CA PRO A 408 -5.28 -19.51 -8.56
C PRO A 408 -5.99 -18.17 -8.40
N TYR A 409 -6.38 -17.52 -9.49
CA TYR A 409 -7.11 -16.25 -9.44
C TYR A 409 -8.56 -16.40 -9.89
N LYS A 410 -9.43 -15.62 -9.25
CA LYS A 410 -10.77 -15.29 -9.75
C LYS A 410 -10.82 -13.79 -10.04
N VAL A 411 -11.57 -13.42 -11.06
CA VAL A 411 -11.63 -12.06 -11.56
C VAL A 411 -13.08 -11.63 -11.67
N GLU A 412 -13.40 -10.43 -11.22
CA GLU A 412 -14.68 -9.79 -11.53
C GLU A 412 -14.42 -8.55 -12.39
N LEU A 413 -15.08 -8.48 -13.53
CA LEU A 413 -15.00 -7.38 -14.48
C LEU A 413 -16.22 -6.49 -14.33
N PHE A 414 -16.01 -5.18 -14.43
CA PHE A 414 -17.05 -4.18 -14.24
C PHE A 414 -17.01 -3.16 -15.37
N THR A 415 -18.19 -2.77 -15.85
CA THR A 415 -18.31 -1.79 -16.94
C THR A 415 -18.10 -0.35 -16.53
N ASN A 416 -18.09 -0.08 -15.22
CA ASN A 416 -17.90 1.27 -14.68
C ASN A 416 -16.74 1.26 -13.68
N SER A 417 -16.24 2.44 -13.32
CA SER A 417 -15.24 2.60 -12.26
C SER A 417 -15.82 2.28 -10.88
N GLY A 418 -14.93 2.08 -9.91
CA GLY A 418 -15.31 1.83 -8.52
C GLY A 418 -16.07 0.51 -8.31
N PHE A 419 -15.89 -0.46 -9.22
CA PHE A 419 -16.50 -1.78 -9.14
C PHE A 419 -18.04 -1.75 -9.22
N THR A 420 -18.58 -0.91 -10.11
CA THR A 420 -20.03 -0.76 -10.33
C THR A 420 -20.43 -1.10 -11.77
N GLY A 421 -21.72 -1.10 -12.09
CA GLY A 421 -22.24 -1.44 -13.42
C GLY A 421 -22.42 -2.95 -13.62
N THR A 422 -22.36 -3.40 -14.89
CA THR A 422 -22.52 -4.82 -15.22
C THR A 422 -21.30 -5.59 -14.73
N LYS A 423 -21.53 -6.67 -13.98
CA LYS A 423 -20.48 -7.53 -13.42
C LYS A 423 -20.38 -8.85 -14.19
N THR A 424 -19.15 -9.23 -14.57
CA THR A 424 -18.85 -10.54 -15.14
C THR A 424 -17.76 -11.24 -14.33
N ALA A 425 -18.06 -12.40 -13.75
CA ALA A 425 -17.11 -13.19 -12.97
C ALA A 425 -16.41 -14.26 -13.83
N LEU A 426 -15.08 -14.32 -13.75
CA LEU A 426 -14.23 -15.25 -14.49
C LEU A 426 -13.36 -16.07 -13.54
N THR A 427 -13.31 -17.37 -13.77
CA THR A 427 -12.42 -18.33 -13.08
C THR A 427 -11.44 -19.01 -14.04
N SER A 428 -11.52 -18.70 -15.33
CA SER A 428 -10.63 -19.22 -16.37
C SER A 428 -10.36 -18.18 -17.44
N SER A 429 -9.32 -18.41 -18.25
CA SER A 429 -8.92 -17.49 -19.32
C SER A 429 -9.99 -17.39 -20.41
N VAL A 430 -10.20 -16.17 -20.93
CA VAL A 430 -11.13 -15.87 -22.02
C VAL A 430 -10.33 -15.25 -23.17
N ALA A 431 -10.19 -16.01 -24.27
CA ALA A 431 -9.44 -15.57 -25.44
C ALA A 431 -10.17 -14.50 -26.26
N ASP A 432 -11.49 -14.37 -26.12
CA ASP A 432 -12.29 -13.39 -26.85
C ASP A 432 -13.49 -12.95 -25.98
N LEU A 433 -13.43 -11.74 -25.44
CA LEU A 433 -14.47 -11.20 -24.54
C LEU A 433 -15.80 -10.90 -25.27
N SER A 434 -15.81 -10.85 -26.60
CA SER A 434 -17.05 -10.68 -27.36
C SER A 434 -18.00 -11.86 -27.16
N THR A 435 -17.46 -13.04 -26.86
CA THR A 435 -18.23 -14.25 -26.52
C THR A 435 -19.06 -14.10 -25.24
N LEU A 436 -18.72 -13.13 -24.39
CA LEU A 436 -19.42 -12.78 -23.16
C LEU A 436 -20.19 -11.46 -23.28
N GLY A 437 -20.15 -10.79 -24.42
CA GLY A 437 -20.70 -9.44 -24.60
C GLY A 437 -20.00 -8.38 -23.73
N GLN A 438 -18.69 -8.56 -23.48
CA GLN A 438 -17.87 -7.69 -22.63
C GLN A 438 -16.64 -7.13 -23.36
N ASP A 439 -16.62 -7.24 -24.69
CA ASP A 439 -15.52 -6.71 -25.51
C ASP A 439 -15.52 -5.18 -25.49
N ASN A 440 -14.38 -4.57 -25.17
CA ASN A 440 -14.24 -3.12 -25.16
C ASN A 440 -15.24 -2.39 -24.24
N THR A 441 -15.59 -2.99 -23.09
CA THR A 441 -16.51 -2.38 -22.11
C THR A 441 -15.99 -2.37 -20.68
N ILE A 442 -14.77 -2.86 -20.44
CA ILE A 442 -14.26 -3.07 -19.08
C ILE A 442 -13.57 -1.79 -18.61
N THR A 443 -14.04 -1.26 -17.48
CA THR A 443 -13.46 -0.08 -16.83
C THR A 443 -12.77 -0.43 -15.51
N SER A 444 -13.30 -1.34 -14.69
CA SER A 444 -12.66 -1.76 -13.43
C SER A 444 -12.64 -3.27 -13.24
N VAL A 445 -11.67 -3.76 -12.46
CA VAL A 445 -11.37 -5.19 -12.31
C VAL A 445 -11.07 -5.51 -10.85
N ARG A 446 -11.77 -6.49 -10.26
CA ARG A 446 -11.37 -7.10 -8.98
C ARG A 446 -10.56 -8.37 -9.23
N VAL A 447 -9.46 -8.54 -8.50
CA VAL A 447 -8.57 -9.70 -8.61
C VAL A 447 -8.38 -10.32 -7.24
N ASP A 448 -8.92 -11.52 -7.08
CA ASP A 448 -8.80 -12.31 -5.85
C ASP A 448 -7.97 -13.57 -6.09
N ARG A 449 -7.26 -14.03 -5.05
CA ARG A 449 -6.72 -15.38 -5.02
C ARG A 449 -7.81 -16.37 -4.62
N ALA A 450 -8.20 -17.25 -5.54
CA ALA A 450 -9.24 -18.27 -5.36
C ALA A 450 -8.87 -19.31 -4.29
N ASP A 451 -7.59 -19.52 -4.02
CA ASP A 451 -7.09 -20.41 -2.96
C ASP A 451 -6.98 -19.72 -1.59
N GLN A 452 -7.26 -18.42 -1.50
CA GLN A 452 -7.09 -17.60 -0.30
C GLN A 452 -8.30 -16.69 -0.07
N THR A 453 -9.49 -17.29 0.04
CA THR A 453 -10.76 -16.57 0.17
C THR A 453 -11.15 -16.29 1.62
N ASP A 454 -10.68 -17.07 2.59
CA ASP A 454 -11.03 -16.91 4.01
C ASP A 454 -10.51 -15.59 4.59
N GLY A 455 -11.38 -14.69 5.02
CA GLY A 455 -10.99 -13.44 5.66
C GLY A 455 -12.15 -12.46 5.78
N VAL A 456 -11.87 -11.28 6.32
CA VAL A 456 -12.85 -10.22 6.57
C VAL A 456 -12.64 -9.11 5.54
N TYR A 457 -13.47 -9.06 4.51
CA TYR A 457 -13.49 -8.02 3.49
C TYR A 457 -14.25 -6.81 4.01
N VAL A 458 -13.56 -5.71 4.20
CA VAL A 458 -14.08 -4.40 4.54
C VAL A 458 -14.16 -3.58 3.25
N TYR A 459 -15.25 -2.86 3.05
CA TYR A 459 -15.53 -2.12 1.83
C TYR A 459 -15.87 -0.66 2.14
N GLU A 460 -15.43 0.23 1.26
CA GLU A 460 -15.65 1.68 1.31
C GLU A 460 -17.13 2.06 1.17
N HIS A 461 -17.91 1.26 0.46
CA HIS A 461 -19.32 1.54 0.23
C HIS A 461 -20.22 0.40 0.69
N ASP A 462 -21.51 0.70 0.83
CA ASP A 462 -22.54 -0.31 1.07
C ASP A 462 -22.54 -1.39 -0.03
N ASN A 463 -23.16 -2.52 0.29
CA ASN A 463 -23.37 -3.65 -0.62
C ASN A 463 -22.08 -4.22 -1.22
N PHE A 464 -20.97 -4.14 -0.48
CA PHE A 464 -19.67 -4.70 -0.86
C PHE A 464 -19.07 -4.06 -2.12
N THR A 465 -19.37 -2.78 -2.34
CA THR A 465 -18.89 -1.98 -3.47
C THR A 465 -17.81 -0.99 -3.04
N GLY A 466 -17.22 -0.28 -4.00
CA GLY A 466 -16.09 0.60 -3.74
C GLY A 466 -14.82 -0.18 -3.41
N LYS A 467 -13.82 0.57 -2.91
CA LYS A 467 -12.54 0.02 -2.48
C LYS A 467 -12.72 -1.03 -1.40
N ARG A 468 -11.85 -2.04 -1.38
CA ARG A 468 -11.86 -3.06 -0.32
C ARG A 468 -10.48 -3.36 0.24
N VAL A 469 -10.51 -3.92 1.44
CA VAL A 469 -9.40 -4.61 2.11
C VAL A 469 -9.99 -5.87 2.74
N ARG A 470 -9.57 -7.08 2.37
CA ARG A 470 -9.75 -8.28 3.22
C ARG A 470 -9.01 -8.08 4.55
N LEU A 471 -9.10 -8.96 5.54
CA LEU A 471 -8.34 -8.88 6.79
C LEU A 471 -8.31 -10.30 7.33
N THR A 472 -7.13 -10.77 7.73
CA THR A 472 -6.94 -12.14 8.27
C THR A 472 -6.37 -12.13 9.68
N GLY A 473 -6.11 -10.94 10.20
CA GLY A 473 -5.68 -10.65 11.56
C GLY A 473 -6.06 -9.20 11.89
N ASP A 474 -5.82 -8.81 13.14
CA ASP A 474 -6.22 -7.51 13.65
C ASP A 474 -5.55 -6.35 12.88
N GLU A 475 -6.34 -5.36 12.50
CA GLU A 475 -5.87 -4.10 11.90
C GLU A 475 -6.03 -2.96 12.91
N PRO A 476 -4.94 -2.56 13.60
CA PRO A 476 -5.00 -1.50 14.58
C PRO A 476 -5.24 -0.11 13.99
N ARG A 477 -5.06 0.10 12.67
CA ARG A 477 -5.23 1.41 12.04
C ARG A 477 -5.74 1.28 10.61
N MET A 478 -7.04 1.46 10.41
CA MET A 478 -7.67 1.39 9.08
C MET A 478 -7.10 2.42 8.09
N SER A 479 -6.54 3.54 8.56
CA SER A 479 -5.82 4.50 7.73
C SER A 479 -4.63 3.90 6.97
N LEU A 480 -4.01 2.83 7.47
CA LEU A 480 -2.93 2.10 6.80
C LEU A 480 -3.43 1.20 5.65
N THR A 481 -4.75 1.05 5.54
CA THR A 481 -5.40 0.30 4.48
C THR A 481 -5.93 1.25 3.41
N ASN A 482 -6.16 0.69 2.23
CA ASN A 482 -6.83 1.38 1.14
C ASN A 482 -8.27 1.81 1.41
N VAL A 483 -9.03 1.04 2.19
CA VAL A 483 -10.38 1.51 2.55
C VAL A 483 -10.26 2.85 3.29
N GLY A 484 -9.19 3.04 4.05
CA GLY A 484 -8.92 4.27 4.77
C GLY A 484 -9.64 4.34 6.11
N ASN A 485 -9.32 5.37 6.88
CA ASN A 485 -9.99 5.64 8.15
C ASN A 485 -11.42 6.09 7.89
N ASP A 486 -12.36 5.69 8.76
CA ASP A 486 -13.71 6.25 8.79
C ASP A 486 -14.41 6.25 7.42
N SER A 487 -14.12 5.22 6.62
CA SER A 487 -14.61 5.11 5.24
C SER A 487 -15.29 3.76 4.99
N ALA A 488 -15.21 2.82 5.94
CA ALA A 488 -15.85 1.52 5.78
C ALA A 488 -17.37 1.63 5.92
N SER A 489 -18.10 1.12 4.93
CA SER A 489 -19.57 1.11 4.90
C SER A 489 -20.20 -0.27 4.75
N SER A 490 -19.42 -1.31 4.40
CA SER A 490 -19.86 -2.70 4.52
C SER A 490 -18.71 -3.66 4.85
N ILE A 491 -19.05 -4.80 5.46
CA ILE A 491 -18.10 -5.85 5.84
C ILE A 491 -18.66 -7.19 5.39
N GLN A 492 -17.89 -7.98 4.65
CA GLN A 492 -18.19 -9.37 4.32
C GLN A 492 -17.18 -10.26 5.02
N ILE A 493 -17.64 -11.22 5.81
CA ILE A 493 -16.77 -12.19 6.45
C ILE A 493 -16.85 -13.50 5.67
N VAL A 494 -15.72 -14.08 5.33
CA VAL A 494 -15.58 -15.36 4.63
C VAL A 494 -14.73 -16.28 5.50
N GLY A 495 -15.19 -17.50 5.76
CA GLY A 495 -14.50 -18.43 6.65
C GLY A 495 -14.86 -18.24 8.13
N ASN A 496 -13.96 -18.67 9.01
CA ASN A 496 -14.20 -18.74 10.45
C ASN A 496 -13.66 -17.52 11.18
N TYR A 497 -14.34 -16.39 11.05
CA TYR A 497 -14.01 -15.17 11.79
C TYR A 497 -15.25 -14.51 12.38
N ARG A 498 -15.08 -13.80 13.49
CA ARG A 498 -15.95 -12.69 13.89
C ARG A 498 -15.09 -11.44 13.93
N VAL A 499 -15.70 -10.27 13.80
CA VAL A 499 -14.95 -9.02 13.93
C VAL A 499 -15.53 -8.13 14.99
N GLU A 500 -14.63 -7.41 15.66
CA GLU A 500 -14.97 -6.30 16.52
C GLU A 500 -14.36 -5.05 15.93
N VAL A 501 -15.20 -4.10 15.56
CA VAL A 501 -14.80 -2.81 14.98
C VAL A 501 -14.79 -1.76 16.08
N TYR A 502 -13.95 -0.76 15.93
CA TYR A 502 -13.73 0.32 16.88
C TYR A 502 -13.73 1.68 16.17
N ASP A 503 -14.28 2.70 16.81
CA ASP A 503 -14.30 4.06 16.27
C ASP A 503 -13.02 4.87 16.54
N ASP A 504 -12.10 4.33 17.35
CA ASP A 504 -10.74 4.85 17.48
C ASP A 504 -9.69 3.83 16.98
N VAL A 505 -8.49 4.32 16.71
CA VAL A 505 -7.30 3.50 16.40
C VAL A 505 -6.86 2.65 17.60
N ASN A 506 -6.07 1.61 17.35
CA ASN A 506 -5.50 0.70 18.35
C ASN A 506 -6.55 0.04 19.26
N PHE A 507 -7.73 -0.24 18.70
CA PHE A 507 -8.83 -0.94 19.34
C PHE A 507 -9.37 -0.22 20.60
N GLN A 508 -9.41 1.11 20.55
CA GLN A 508 -9.94 1.97 21.60
C GLN A 508 -11.34 2.51 21.22
N GLY A 509 -11.95 3.30 22.09
CA GLY A 509 -13.24 3.92 21.80
C GLY A 509 -14.44 2.98 21.98
N ASN A 510 -15.55 3.34 21.32
CA ASN A 510 -16.72 2.48 21.25
C ASN A 510 -16.41 1.29 20.34
N SER A 511 -17.10 0.17 20.56
CA SER A 511 -16.97 -0.99 19.67
C SER A 511 -18.31 -1.61 19.28
N TYR A 512 -18.29 -2.34 18.18
CA TYR A 512 -19.41 -3.15 17.72
C TYR A 512 -18.91 -4.45 17.09
N GLN A 513 -19.64 -5.53 17.33
CA GLN A 513 -19.27 -6.85 16.83
C GLN A 513 -20.13 -7.22 15.63
N TYR A 514 -19.47 -7.59 14.53
CA TYR A 514 -20.11 -8.25 13.40
C TYR A 514 -19.80 -9.74 13.44
N ASN A 515 -20.87 -10.53 13.32
CA ASN A 515 -20.80 -11.99 13.32
C ASN A 515 -20.37 -12.52 11.94
N VAL A 516 -20.21 -13.84 11.83
CA VAL A 516 -19.60 -14.59 10.71
C VAL A 516 -20.06 -14.26 9.28
N ASN A 517 -21.13 -13.49 9.07
CA ASN A 517 -21.60 -13.08 7.75
C ASN A 517 -21.16 -11.65 7.38
N GLY A 518 -20.76 -10.83 8.35
CA GLY A 518 -20.58 -9.38 8.20
C GLY A 518 -21.92 -8.64 8.08
N SER A 519 -21.90 -7.47 7.43
CA SER A 519 -23.08 -6.65 7.10
C SER A 519 -22.91 -5.93 5.77
N ALA A 520 -23.93 -5.97 4.91
CA ALA A 520 -23.99 -5.23 3.64
C ALA A 520 -24.21 -3.72 3.84
N SER A 521 -24.61 -3.29 5.03
CA SER A 521 -24.59 -1.88 5.44
C SER A 521 -24.31 -1.78 6.92
N LEU A 522 -23.35 -0.93 7.30
CA LEU A 522 -22.98 -0.76 8.70
C LEU A 522 -23.90 0.20 9.45
N GLY A 523 -24.82 0.88 8.76
CA GLY A 523 -25.78 1.80 9.37
C GLY A 523 -25.07 2.91 10.15
N GLY A 524 -25.42 3.09 11.43
CA GLY A 524 -24.80 4.11 12.30
C GLY A 524 -23.30 3.90 12.57
N TRP A 525 -22.72 2.77 12.14
CA TRP A 525 -21.29 2.47 12.17
C TRP A 525 -20.58 2.69 10.83
N GLY A 526 -21.32 2.97 9.76
CA GLY A 526 -20.73 3.34 8.48
C GLY A 526 -19.88 4.59 8.62
N ASP A 527 -18.74 4.60 7.94
CA ASP A 527 -17.81 5.73 7.87
C ASP A 527 -17.28 6.18 9.25
N ARG A 528 -17.10 5.22 10.17
CA ARG A 528 -16.60 5.46 11.55
C ARG A 528 -15.53 4.50 12.01
N ILE A 529 -15.20 3.48 11.21
CA ILE A 529 -14.31 2.42 11.66
C ILE A 529 -12.86 2.87 11.50
N SER A 530 -12.15 2.93 12.63
CA SER A 530 -10.74 3.30 12.71
C SER A 530 -9.81 2.12 13.04
N SER A 531 -10.32 1.05 13.66
CA SER A 531 -9.57 -0.21 13.84
C SER A 531 -10.49 -1.43 13.94
N ILE A 532 -9.96 -2.61 13.59
CA ILE A 532 -10.73 -3.87 13.49
C ILE A 532 -9.95 -5.02 14.10
N LYS A 533 -10.53 -5.71 15.09
CA LYS A 533 -10.05 -7.02 15.52
C LYS A 533 -10.68 -8.12 14.66
N VAL A 534 -9.85 -9.00 14.12
CA VAL A 534 -10.27 -10.18 13.37
C VAL A 534 -10.02 -11.40 14.24
N ILE A 535 -11.11 -11.94 14.79
CA ILE A 535 -11.06 -12.99 15.79
C ILE A 535 -11.40 -14.32 15.11
N PRO A 536 -10.44 -15.25 14.95
CA PRO A 536 -10.72 -16.57 14.40
C PRO A 536 -11.75 -17.31 15.27
N THR A 537 -12.82 -17.77 14.65
CA THR A 537 -13.86 -18.62 15.26
C THR A 537 -13.62 -20.10 14.93
N THR A 538 -12.42 -20.47 14.49
CA THR A 538 -12.01 -21.85 14.18
C THR A 538 -12.15 -22.83 15.36
N ASN A 539 -12.36 -22.30 16.57
CA ASN A 539 -12.66 -23.06 17.78
C ASN A 539 -14.16 -23.09 18.13
N GLU A 540 -15.04 -22.53 17.29
CA GLU A 540 -16.48 -22.50 17.52
C GLU A 540 -17.18 -23.57 16.66
N ASN A 541 -17.53 -24.71 17.29
CA ASN A 541 -18.20 -25.82 16.64
C ASN A 541 -19.55 -25.39 16.00
N GLY A 542 -19.95 -25.99 14.86
CA GLY A 542 -21.25 -25.79 14.21
C GLY A 542 -21.34 -26.42 12.82
N VAL A 543 -22.51 -26.28 12.18
CA VAL A 543 -22.73 -26.61 10.77
C VAL A 543 -22.81 -25.32 9.97
N PHE A 544 -22.09 -25.22 8.87
CA PHE A 544 -22.13 -24.07 7.96
C PHE A 544 -22.77 -24.51 6.65
N VAL A 545 -23.71 -23.74 6.12
CA VAL A 545 -24.35 -24.00 4.82
C VAL A 545 -24.16 -22.81 3.89
N TYR A 546 -23.92 -23.07 2.61
CA TYR A 546 -23.46 -22.10 1.62
C TYR A 546 -24.34 -22.10 0.38
N GLN A 547 -24.47 -20.93 -0.25
CA GLN A 547 -25.34 -20.71 -1.39
C GLN A 547 -24.86 -21.45 -2.66
N HIS A 548 -23.55 -21.57 -2.82
CA HIS A 548 -22.95 -22.22 -3.99
C HIS A 548 -22.14 -23.46 -3.57
N SER A 549 -21.78 -24.28 -4.55
CA SER A 549 -20.82 -25.36 -4.35
C SER A 549 -19.44 -24.79 -3.96
N ASN A 550 -18.57 -25.65 -3.44
CA ASN A 550 -17.22 -25.34 -2.96
C ASN A 550 -17.17 -24.29 -1.84
N TYR A 551 -18.22 -24.19 -1.03
CA TYR A 551 -18.32 -23.25 0.09
C TYR A 551 -18.33 -21.78 -0.32
N GLU A 552 -18.91 -21.49 -1.48
CA GLU A 552 -18.98 -20.14 -2.06
C GLU A 552 -20.37 -19.50 -1.91
N GLY A 553 -20.46 -18.21 -2.24
CA GLY A 553 -21.69 -17.43 -2.13
C GLY A 553 -22.02 -16.99 -0.70
N LYS A 554 -23.26 -16.60 -0.46
CA LYS A 554 -23.74 -16.33 0.91
C LYS A 554 -23.63 -17.60 1.76
N PHE A 555 -23.44 -17.48 3.07
CA PHE A 555 -23.48 -18.64 3.95
C PHE A 555 -24.09 -18.30 5.31
N MET A 556 -24.36 -19.32 6.11
CA MET A 556 -24.76 -19.16 7.50
C MET A 556 -24.20 -20.30 8.37
N ARG A 557 -23.86 -19.98 9.62
CA ARG A 557 -23.54 -20.98 10.65
C ARG A 557 -24.79 -21.33 11.46
N LEU A 558 -24.96 -22.61 11.71
CA LEU A 558 -26.07 -23.23 12.43
C LEU A 558 -25.51 -24.00 13.63
N THR A 559 -25.98 -23.62 14.82
CA THR A 559 -25.71 -24.33 16.08
C THR A 559 -26.99 -24.91 16.69
N SER A 560 -28.13 -24.65 16.07
CA SER A 560 -29.46 -25.11 16.45
C SER A 560 -30.31 -25.27 15.19
N ASP A 561 -31.43 -25.96 15.32
CA ASP A 561 -32.36 -26.19 14.21
C ASP A 561 -32.90 -24.87 13.62
N VAL A 562 -33.14 -24.89 12.31
CA VAL A 562 -33.80 -23.81 11.54
C VAL A 562 -35.04 -24.39 10.89
N SER A 563 -36.21 -24.01 11.39
CA SER A 563 -37.49 -24.53 10.91
C SER A 563 -37.91 -23.94 9.57
N ASP A 564 -37.41 -22.79 9.18
CA ASP A 564 -37.74 -22.14 7.91
C ASP A 564 -36.54 -21.31 7.45
N MET A 565 -36.00 -21.64 6.28
CA MET A 565 -34.87 -20.93 5.69
C MET A 565 -35.28 -19.65 4.96
N GLY A 566 -36.57 -19.44 4.67
CA GLY A 566 -37.09 -18.26 3.98
C GLY A 566 -36.84 -16.95 4.72
N GLY A 567 -36.79 -17.00 6.06
CA GLY A 567 -36.40 -15.87 6.92
C GLY A 567 -34.90 -15.69 7.12
N SER A 568 -34.07 -16.59 6.57
CA SER A 568 -32.61 -16.55 6.70
C SER A 568 -31.96 -15.73 5.58
N ILE A 569 -30.66 -15.42 5.74
CA ILE A 569 -29.86 -14.74 4.70
C ILE A 569 -29.73 -15.53 3.40
N LEU A 570 -29.89 -16.86 3.47
CA LEU A 570 -29.82 -17.74 2.31
C LEU A 570 -31.14 -17.86 1.58
N GLY A 571 -32.27 -17.80 2.29
CA GLY A 571 -33.58 -18.11 1.73
C GLY A 571 -33.79 -19.62 1.51
N ASN A 572 -35.02 -19.98 1.13
CA ASN A 572 -35.35 -21.33 0.70
C ASN A 572 -34.72 -21.65 -0.65
N ASP A 573 -34.34 -22.90 -0.87
CA ASP A 573 -33.91 -23.41 -2.18
C ASP A 573 -32.67 -22.71 -2.75
N GLN A 574 -31.71 -22.40 -1.87
CA GLN A 574 -30.48 -21.69 -2.27
C GLN A 574 -29.20 -22.39 -1.80
N ILE A 575 -29.27 -23.50 -1.05
CA ILE A 575 -28.07 -24.12 -0.47
C ILE A 575 -27.47 -25.16 -1.42
N SER A 576 -26.16 -25.07 -1.64
CA SER A 576 -25.41 -25.97 -2.53
C SER A 576 -24.11 -26.54 -1.94
N SER A 577 -23.71 -26.19 -0.71
CA SER A 577 -22.67 -26.95 0.03
C SER A 577 -22.78 -26.81 1.55
N VAL A 578 -22.15 -27.74 2.31
CA VAL A 578 -22.22 -27.78 3.79
C VAL A 578 -20.86 -28.10 4.40
N ARG A 579 -20.46 -27.41 5.47
CA ARG A 579 -19.22 -27.67 6.22
C ARG A 579 -19.56 -27.96 7.68
N THR A 580 -19.10 -29.08 8.24
CA THR A 580 -19.33 -29.42 9.65
C THR A 580 -18.02 -29.27 10.44
N VAL A 581 -18.10 -28.60 11.60
CA VAL A 581 -16.97 -28.35 12.51
C VAL A 581 -17.38 -28.75 13.92
N GLY A 582 -16.64 -29.68 14.54
CA GLY A 582 -17.00 -30.23 15.85
C GLY A 582 -18.04 -31.36 15.78
N PRO A 583 -18.68 -31.74 16.92
CA PRO A 583 -19.52 -32.92 17.01
C PRO A 583 -20.95 -32.63 16.52
N TYR A 584 -21.09 -32.17 15.27
CA TYR A 584 -22.39 -31.88 14.66
C TYR A 584 -22.62 -32.66 13.36
N LYS A 585 -23.88 -33.03 13.14
CA LYS A 585 -24.41 -33.46 11.84
C LYS A 585 -25.62 -32.59 11.46
N ALA A 586 -25.77 -32.38 10.17
CA ALA A 586 -26.87 -31.60 9.60
C ALA A 586 -27.87 -32.53 8.93
N VAL A 587 -29.16 -32.36 9.19
CA VAL A 587 -30.23 -32.98 8.40
C VAL A 587 -30.95 -31.87 7.66
N ILE A 588 -30.80 -31.84 6.33
CA ILE A 588 -31.38 -30.84 5.45
C ILE A 588 -32.67 -31.40 4.86
N TYR A 589 -33.73 -30.61 4.91
CA TYR A 589 -35.08 -30.96 4.44
C TYR A 589 -35.48 -30.08 3.27
N GLU A 590 -36.24 -30.65 2.33
CA GLU A 590 -36.65 -29.93 1.13
C GLU A 590 -37.78 -28.91 1.37
N ASN A 591 -38.58 -29.13 2.42
CA ASN A 591 -39.67 -28.23 2.81
C ASN A 591 -39.39 -27.60 4.17
N GLU A 592 -40.12 -26.52 4.46
CA GLU A 592 -40.16 -25.90 5.78
C GLU A 592 -40.65 -26.88 6.86
N ASN A 593 -40.39 -26.55 8.12
CA ASN A 593 -40.78 -27.27 9.33
C ASN A 593 -40.34 -28.75 9.36
N TYR A 594 -39.17 -29.04 8.78
CA TYR A 594 -38.52 -30.35 8.74
C TYR A 594 -39.35 -31.42 8.04
N GLN A 595 -40.02 -31.03 6.95
CA GLN A 595 -40.91 -31.91 6.15
C GLN A 595 -40.29 -32.26 4.79
N GLY A 596 -40.91 -33.22 4.11
CA GLY A 596 -40.47 -33.69 2.79
C GLY A 596 -39.29 -34.65 2.84
N ASN A 597 -38.64 -34.84 1.68
CA ASN A 597 -37.38 -35.57 1.61
C ASN A 597 -36.33 -34.89 2.47
N SER A 598 -35.31 -35.66 2.88
CA SER A 598 -34.18 -35.12 3.62
C SER A 598 -32.88 -35.82 3.25
N ILE A 599 -31.77 -35.14 3.52
CA ILE A 599 -30.41 -35.69 3.40
C ILE A 599 -29.60 -35.33 4.65
N THR A 600 -28.79 -36.27 5.11
CA THR A 600 -27.95 -36.09 6.30
C THR A 600 -26.49 -35.95 5.91
N TYR A 601 -25.83 -34.94 6.47
CA TYR A 601 -24.41 -34.68 6.32
C TYR A 601 -23.71 -34.78 7.68
N THR A 602 -22.84 -35.78 7.81
CA THR A 602 -22.02 -36.03 9.01
C THR A 602 -20.60 -35.47 8.90
N SER A 603 -20.22 -34.99 7.71
CA SER A 603 -18.95 -34.35 7.43
C SER A 603 -19.15 -33.19 6.45
N SER A 604 -18.15 -32.33 6.34
CA SER A 604 -18.10 -31.30 5.29
C SER A 604 -18.23 -31.92 3.90
N ASN A 605 -19.06 -31.31 3.06
CA ASN A 605 -19.31 -31.70 1.69
C ASN A 605 -19.35 -30.46 0.77
N PRO A 606 -18.43 -30.34 -0.20
CA PRO A 606 -18.33 -29.17 -1.07
C PRO A 606 -19.44 -29.11 -2.15
N SER A 607 -20.30 -30.13 -2.29
CA SER A 607 -21.47 -30.03 -3.16
C SER A 607 -22.61 -30.90 -2.67
N LEU A 608 -23.84 -30.38 -2.66
CA LEU A 608 -25.01 -31.21 -2.35
C LEU A 608 -25.46 -32.05 -3.56
N GLY A 609 -24.86 -31.86 -4.73
CA GLY A 609 -25.18 -32.62 -5.94
C GLY A 609 -26.65 -32.50 -6.33
N GLY A 610 -27.37 -33.62 -6.38
CA GLY A 610 -28.82 -33.63 -6.67
C GLY A 610 -29.70 -32.91 -5.62
N TRP A 611 -29.09 -32.47 -4.51
CA TRP A 611 -29.71 -31.68 -3.44
C TRP A 611 -29.42 -30.19 -3.50
N ASN A 612 -28.67 -29.72 -4.51
CA ASN A 612 -28.43 -28.29 -4.70
C ASN A 612 -29.76 -27.54 -4.83
N ASP A 613 -29.84 -26.41 -4.13
CA ASP A 613 -30.94 -25.45 -4.22
C ASP A 613 -32.31 -26.06 -3.88
N LYS A 614 -32.32 -26.98 -2.90
CA LYS A 614 -33.55 -27.62 -2.42
C LYS A 614 -33.81 -27.42 -0.93
N ALA A 615 -32.89 -26.81 -0.19
CA ALA A 615 -32.98 -26.77 1.27
C ALA A 615 -33.96 -25.68 1.74
N SER A 616 -34.97 -26.07 2.53
CA SER A 616 -35.94 -25.13 3.13
C SER A 616 -36.08 -25.24 4.66
N SER A 617 -35.52 -26.28 5.29
CA SER A 617 -35.31 -26.33 6.75
C SER A 617 -34.17 -27.29 7.13
N ILE A 618 -33.55 -27.10 8.30
CA ILE A 618 -32.33 -27.82 8.68
C ILE A 618 -32.35 -28.17 10.18
N LYS A 619 -32.14 -29.43 10.53
CA LYS A 619 -31.85 -29.84 11.92
C LYS A 619 -30.37 -29.99 12.18
N ILE A 620 -29.94 -29.53 13.35
CA ILE A 620 -28.58 -29.63 13.85
C ILE A 620 -28.58 -30.61 15.01
N LEU A 621 -27.96 -31.76 14.78
CA LEU A 621 -27.89 -32.83 15.77
C LEU A 621 -26.44 -33.02 16.23
N PRO A 622 -26.22 -33.53 17.45
CA PRO A 622 -24.93 -34.07 17.83
C PRO A 622 -24.52 -35.18 16.84
N ALA A 623 -23.26 -35.17 16.41
CA ALA A 623 -22.70 -36.15 15.48
C ALA A 623 -22.85 -37.57 16.03
#